data_AF-A0A9P3Q4L8-F1
#
_entry.id   AF-A0A9P3Q4L8-F1
#
_cell.length_a   1.000
_cell.length_b   1.000
_cell.length_c   1.000
_cell.angle_alpha   90.00
_cell.angle_beta   90.00
_cell.angle_gamma   90.00
#
_symmetry.space_group_name_H-M   'P 1'
#
loop_
_entity.id
_entity.type
_entity.pdbx_description
1 polymer ?
#
loop_
_entity_poly.entity_id
_entity_poly.type
_entity_poly.pdbx_seq_one_letter_code
_entity_poly.pdbx_strand_id
1 'polypeptide(L)'
;MSSGLDKLDVMHPAAHSVRREIVPATRAGWRWQHYLAVIAGLFLVWGGWTIGAWLAAGPRPVTAYRDPTASTYTIAKAYEIVAVLLVLGVGTYVVRGCLRQRRFTFDAQLCIAGLLAYWLDPFYNFFVPMNLYSSNFVNVGSWCSHAPFVLNKACGGSPEPILVIGSIYLVGFLVCAMLGCRLLRAVKNRYPGASMARGLIALAVFAIVADLLIDGVSSQLNLWNQFIPAGLNIANAVRPFPATLPLSAILFFGAPTLARYLRDDRGRTIFERGLDHLRPRSRKALSFLSLVGYMQLMVAVTILLTIAPVGLYANNSPTYPAHILNGQCDIGPVQGSAYGPCPGTPGFTAPLRRLPHP
;
A
#
# COMPACT_ATOMS: atom_id res chain seq x y z
N MET A 1 -100.00 9.20 10.45
CA MET A 1 -100.46 8.88 9.08
C MET A 1 -99.38 9.33 8.10
N SER A 2 -98.91 8.38 7.30
CA SER A 2 -98.16 8.47 6.03
C SER A 2 -97.38 9.75 5.68
N SER A 3 -96.07 9.59 5.50
CA SER A 3 -95.23 10.26 4.50
C SER A 3 -93.98 9.40 4.39
N GLY A 4 -93.77 8.62 3.34
CA GLY A 4 -93.48 9.10 1.99
C GLY A 4 -91.98 8.89 1.77
N LEU A 5 -91.61 8.08 0.77
CA LEU A 5 -90.33 8.05 0.03
C LEU A 5 -90.06 6.63 -0.47
N ASP A 6 -90.59 6.38 -1.66
CA ASP A 6 -90.13 5.29 -2.52
C ASP A 6 -88.97 5.81 -3.38
N LYS A 7 -87.96 4.95 -3.53
CA LYS A 7 -86.81 4.98 -4.46
C LYS A 7 -85.63 5.88 -4.07
N LEU A 8 -84.51 5.23 -3.75
CA LEU A 8 -83.26 5.35 -4.52
C LEU A 8 -82.21 4.31 -4.07
N ASP A 9 -81.70 3.63 -5.09
CA ASP A 9 -80.36 3.06 -5.26
C ASP A 9 -79.82 1.94 -4.36
N VAL A 10 -79.70 0.79 -5.03
CA VAL A 10 -78.80 -0.32 -4.73
C VAL A 10 -77.35 0.19 -4.69
N MET A 11 -76.78 0.32 -3.49
CA MET A 11 -75.33 0.43 -3.31
C MET A 11 -74.73 -0.95 -2.99
N HIS A 12 -74.10 -1.56 -3.99
CA HIS A 12 -73.06 -2.55 -3.73
C HIS A 12 -71.81 -1.82 -3.20
N PRO A 13 -71.22 -2.23 -2.06
CA PRO A 13 -69.93 -1.69 -1.64
C PRO A 13 -68.86 -2.14 -2.63
N ALA A 14 -68.32 -1.17 -3.39
CA ALA A 14 -67.19 -1.38 -4.26
C ALA A 14 -65.99 -1.87 -3.44
N ALA A 15 -65.45 -3.04 -3.81
CA ALA A 15 -64.20 -3.53 -3.28
C ALA A 15 -63.08 -2.54 -3.64
N HIS A 16 -62.63 -1.76 -2.66
CA HIS A 16 -61.42 -0.97 -2.79
C HIS A 16 -60.23 -1.92 -2.96
N SER A 17 -59.83 -2.17 -4.21
CA SER A 17 -58.55 -2.77 -4.52
C SER A 17 -57.46 -1.80 -4.05
N VAL A 18 -56.85 -2.08 -2.91
CA VAL A 18 -55.63 -1.39 -2.46
C VAL A 18 -54.54 -1.74 -3.46
N ARG A 19 -54.39 -0.91 -4.49
CA ARG A 19 -53.28 -0.97 -5.43
C ARG A 19 -52.04 -0.67 -4.59
N ARG A 20 -51.27 -1.70 -4.24
CA ARG A 20 -49.91 -1.52 -3.71
C ARG A 20 -49.14 -0.79 -4.79
N GLU A 21 -48.98 0.52 -4.65
CA GLU A 21 -47.95 1.26 -5.36
C GLU A 21 -46.62 0.64 -4.96
N ILE A 22 -46.08 -0.19 -5.84
CA ILE A 22 -44.71 -0.65 -5.75
C ILE A 22 -43.88 0.59 -6.08
N VAL A 23 -43.56 1.38 -5.05
CA VAL A 23 -42.56 2.44 -5.16
C VAL A 23 -41.28 1.75 -5.64
N PRO A 24 -40.77 2.08 -6.85
CA PRO A 24 -39.54 1.49 -7.33
C PRO A 24 -38.46 1.81 -6.29
N ALA A 25 -37.84 0.79 -5.72
CA ALA A 25 -36.70 1.00 -4.83
C ALA A 25 -35.68 1.84 -5.61
N THR A 26 -35.51 3.10 -5.20
CA THR A 26 -34.51 3.98 -5.78
C THR A 26 -33.19 3.24 -5.73
N ARG A 27 -32.59 2.97 -6.90
CA ARG A 27 -31.31 2.25 -6.98
C ARG A 27 -30.34 2.99 -6.08
N ALA A 28 -30.01 2.39 -4.94
CA ALA A 28 -29.09 2.99 -3.99
C ALA A 28 -27.78 3.26 -4.74
N GLY A 29 -27.46 4.55 -4.89
CA GLY A 29 -26.30 4.99 -5.66
C GLY A 29 -25.01 4.38 -5.12
N TRP A 30 -24.04 4.19 -6.02
CA TRP A 30 -22.72 3.70 -5.62
C TRP A 30 -22.10 4.64 -4.60
N ARG A 31 -21.66 4.06 -3.49
CA ARG A 31 -20.90 4.75 -2.43
C ARG A 31 -19.41 4.50 -2.62
N TRP A 32 -18.55 5.33 -2.04
CA TRP A 32 -17.08 5.23 -2.18
C TRP A 32 -16.52 3.83 -1.93
N GLN A 33 -17.14 3.02 -1.06
CA GLN A 33 -16.72 1.63 -0.83
C GLN A 33 -16.83 0.74 -2.09
N HIS A 34 -17.82 0.99 -2.95
CA HIS A 34 -17.98 0.29 -4.23
C HIS A 34 -16.84 0.64 -5.19
N TYR A 35 -16.48 1.92 -5.28
CA TYR A 35 -15.37 2.37 -6.11
C TYR A 35 -14.03 1.78 -5.63
N LEU A 36 -13.78 1.77 -4.32
CA LEU A 36 -12.58 1.13 -3.78
C LEU A 36 -12.58 -0.39 -4.01
N ALA A 37 -13.72 -1.06 -3.92
CA ALA A 37 -13.81 -2.48 -4.23
C ALA A 37 -13.56 -2.77 -5.71
N VAL A 38 -13.99 -1.89 -6.62
CA VAL A 38 -13.63 -1.97 -8.05
C VAL A 38 -12.12 -1.79 -8.24
N ILE A 39 -11.52 -0.78 -7.59
CA ILE A 39 -10.06 -0.59 -7.60
C ILE A 39 -9.36 -1.85 -7.10
N ALA A 40 -9.82 -2.44 -5.99
CA ALA A 40 -9.29 -3.70 -5.48
C ALA A 40 -9.35 -4.80 -6.55
N GLY A 41 -10.49 -4.97 -7.22
CA GLY A 41 -10.65 -5.94 -8.30
C GLY A 41 -9.67 -5.73 -9.45
N LEU A 42 -9.53 -4.49 -9.95
CA LEU A 42 -8.62 -4.16 -11.03
C LEU A 42 -7.16 -4.46 -10.67
N PHE A 43 -6.75 -4.01 -9.48
CA PHE A 43 -5.39 -4.25 -8.99
C PHE A 43 -5.12 -5.73 -8.71
N LEU A 44 -6.09 -6.48 -8.16
CA LEU A 44 -5.91 -7.92 -7.94
C LEU A 44 -5.79 -8.70 -9.25
N VAL A 45 -6.51 -8.30 -10.30
CA VAL A 45 -6.35 -8.90 -11.63
C VAL A 45 -4.98 -8.57 -12.20
N TRP A 46 -4.54 -7.31 -12.13
CA TRP A 46 -3.24 -6.89 -12.64
C TRP A 46 -2.07 -7.53 -11.88
N GLY A 47 -2.14 -7.53 -10.54
CA GLY A 47 -1.17 -8.20 -9.67
C GLY A 47 -1.19 -9.71 -9.85
N GLY A 48 -2.37 -10.33 -9.97
CA GLY A 48 -2.51 -11.76 -10.23
C GLY A 48 -1.87 -12.19 -11.55
N TRP A 49 -2.09 -11.44 -12.62
CA TRP A 49 -1.40 -11.65 -13.90
C TRP A 49 0.11 -11.51 -13.75
N THR A 50 0.57 -10.42 -13.11
CA THR A 50 1.99 -10.11 -12.92
C THR A 50 2.72 -11.22 -12.17
N ILE A 51 2.17 -11.62 -11.01
CA ILE A 51 2.75 -12.68 -10.18
C ILE A 51 2.65 -14.04 -10.90
N GLY A 52 1.55 -14.33 -11.60
CA GLY A 52 1.42 -15.56 -12.38
C GLY A 52 2.46 -15.68 -13.50
N ALA A 53 2.65 -14.61 -14.28
CA ALA A 53 3.66 -14.54 -15.34
C ALA A 53 5.09 -14.63 -14.79
N TRP A 54 5.36 -14.00 -13.65
CA TRP A 54 6.64 -14.07 -12.95
C TRP A 54 6.93 -15.49 -12.42
N LEU A 55 5.95 -16.16 -11.79
CA LEU A 55 6.10 -17.55 -11.34
C LEU A 55 6.36 -18.49 -12.52
N ALA A 56 5.65 -18.31 -13.64
CA ALA A 56 5.85 -19.09 -14.86
C ALA A 56 7.25 -18.92 -15.46
N ALA A 57 7.89 -17.75 -15.26
CA ALA A 57 9.26 -17.48 -15.70
C ALA A 57 10.34 -18.12 -14.82
N GLY A 58 9.99 -18.67 -13.65
CA GLY A 58 10.92 -19.36 -12.76
C GLY A 58 11.86 -18.39 -12.03
N PRO A 59 11.36 -17.62 -11.05
CA PRO A 59 12.13 -16.56 -10.44
C PRO A 59 13.27 -17.09 -9.58
N ARG A 60 14.41 -16.40 -9.62
CA ARG A 60 15.66 -16.81 -8.96
C ARG A 60 16.15 -15.73 -7.99
N PRO A 61 16.84 -16.11 -6.91
CA PRO A 61 17.47 -15.13 -6.03
C PRO A 61 18.60 -14.38 -6.73
N VAL A 62 18.73 -13.09 -6.44
CA VAL A 62 19.85 -12.25 -6.91
C VAL A 62 20.95 -12.34 -5.86
N THR A 63 21.99 -13.12 -6.14
CA THR A 63 23.11 -13.37 -5.22
C THR A 63 24.48 -13.03 -5.79
N ALA A 64 24.57 -12.70 -7.08
CA ALA A 64 25.85 -12.44 -7.76
C ALA A 64 26.66 -11.29 -7.14
N TYR A 65 25.98 -10.32 -6.51
CA TYR A 65 26.59 -9.15 -5.91
C TYR A 65 26.62 -9.17 -4.38
N ARG A 66 26.20 -10.29 -3.78
CA ARG A 66 26.16 -10.44 -2.31
C ARG A 66 27.59 -10.47 -1.78
N ASP A 67 27.79 -9.83 -0.64
CA ASP A 67 29.08 -9.85 0.08
C ASP A 67 28.91 -10.43 1.48
N PRO A 68 29.06 -11.76 1.66
CA PRO A 68 28.93 -12.40 2.96
C PRO A 68 29.99 -11.98 3.98
N THR A 69 31.09 -11.37 3.54
CA THR A 69 32.21 -10.97 4.42
C THR A 69 32.02 -9.57 4.99
N ALA A 70 31.18 -8.74 4.36
CA ALA A 70 30.88 -7.40 4.84
C ALA A 70 29.97 -7.40 6.08
N SER A 71 30.16 -6.41 6.95
CA SER A 71 29.27 -6.15 8.09
C SER A 71 27.82 -5.90 7.67
N THR A 72 27.59 -5.34 6.47
CA THR A 72 26.26 -5.10 5.90
C THR A 72 25.48 -6.40 5.69
N TYR A 73 26.15 -7.54 5.45
CA TYR A 73 25.49 -8.83 5.36
C TYR A 73 24.96 -9.31 6.71
N THR A 74 25.79 -9.22 7.76
CA THR A 74 25.37 -9.55 9.13
C THR A 74 24.22 -8.67 9.60
N ILE A 75 24.27 -7.37 9.30
CA ILE A 75 23.18 -6.43 9.60
C ILE A 75 21.90 -6.82 8.85
N ALA A 76 22.00 -7.18 7.56
CA ALA A 76 20.85 -7.64 6.78
C ALA A 76 20.21 -8.91 7.39
N LYS A 77 21.02 -9.88 7.86
CA LYS A 77 20.50 -11.06 8.58
C LYS A 77 19.82 -10.69 9.89
N ALA A 78 20.37 -9.73 10.65
CA ALA A 78 19.74 -9.26 11.88
C ALA A 78 18.35 -8.64 11.60
N TYR A 79 18.22 -7.85 10.53
CA TYR A 79 16.94 -7.29 10.09
C TYR A 79 15.93 -8.38 9.74
N GLU A 80 16.35 -9.45 9.07
CA GLU A 80 15.47 -10.60 8.76
C GLU A 80 15.00 -11.32 10.00
N ILE A 81 15.88 -11.53 10.99
CA ILE A 81 15.49 -12.15 12.26
C ILE A 81 14.44 -11.29 12.95
N VAL A 82 14.66 -9.97 13.02
CA VAL A 82 13.67 -9.03 13.59
C VAL A 82 12.35 -9.07 12.83
N ALA A 83 12.39 -9.10 11.49
CA ALA A 83 11.21 -9.20 10.64
C ALA A 83 10.41 -10.48 10.93
N VAL A 84 11.07 -11.64 11.03
CA VAL A 84 10.44 -12.92 11.35
C VAL A 84 9.83 -12.88 12.76
N LEU A 85 10.56 -12.38 13.75
CA LEU A 85 10.05 -12.24 15.13
C LEU A 85 8.85 -11.30 15.19
N LEU A 86 8.84 -10.22 14.39
CA LEU A 86 7.72 -9.30 14.29
C LEU A 86 6.48 -9.98 13.71
N VAL A 87 6.63 -10.75 12.63
CA VAL A 87 5.53 -11.54 12.04
C VAL A 87 4.99 -12.55 13.04
N LEU A 88 5.86 -13.27 13.76
CA LEU A 88 5.43 -14.25 14.76
C LEU A 88 4.69 -13.57 15.93
N GLY A 89 5.23 -12.48 16.46
CA GLY A 89 4.64 -11.76 17.59
C GLY A 89 3.29 -11.12 17.24
N VAL A 90 3.25 -10.34 16.16
CA VAL A 90 2.03 -9.65 15.71
C VAL A 90 1.02 -10.65 15.14
N GLY A 91 1.47 -11.64 14.37
CA GLY A 91 0.63 -12.72 13.87
C GLY A 91 -0.04 -13.48 14.99
N THR A 92 0.69 -13.85 16.05
CA THR A 92 0.12 -14.49 17.24
C THR A 92 -0.92 -13.60 17.92
N TYR A 93 -0.65 -12.29 18.07
CA TYR A 93 -1.61 -11.33 18.60
C TYR A 93 -2.91 -11.28 17.77
N VAL A 94 -2.78 -11.16 16.45
CA VAL A 94 -3.91 -11.06 15.52
C VAL A 94 -4.74 -12.34 15.52
N VAL A 95 -4.09 -13.51 15.44
CA VAL A 95 -4.75 -14.82 15.46
C VAL A 95 -5.48 -15.03 16.79
N ARG A 96 -4.82 -14.76 17.93
CA ARG A 96 -5.47 -14.84 19.24
C ARG A 96 -6.68 -13.90 19.33
N GLY A 97 -6.58 -12.70 18.77
CA GLY A 97 -7.70 -11.76 18.66
C GLY A 97 -8.89 -12.33 17.89
N CYS A 98 -8.62 -12.97 16.75
CA CYS A 98 -9.66 -13.62 15.93
C CYS A 98 -10.31 -14.79 16.67
N LEU A 99 -9.51 -15.64 17.32
CA LEU A 99 -9.99 -16.80 18.08
C LEU A 99 -10.84 -16.36 19.28
N ARG A 100 -10.39 -15.36 20.05
CA ARG A 100 -11.13 -14.84 21.22
C ARG A 100 -12.48 -14.22 20.83
N GLN A 101 -12.53 -13.48 19.73
CA GLN A 101 -13.75 -12.82 19.28
C GLN A 101 -14.61 -13.71 18.36
N ARG A 102 -14.12 -14.92 18.02
CA ARG A 102 -14.74 -15.87 17.06
C ARG A 102 -15.17 -15.19 15.76
N ARG A 103 -14.39 -14.19 15.32
CA ARG A 103 -14.65 -13.41 14.11
C ARG A 103 -13.35 -12.90 13.52
N PHE A 104 -13.36 -12.67 12.23
CA PHE A 104 -12.26 -12.02 11.54
C PHE A 104 -12.20 -10.54 11.97
N THR A 105 -11.14 -10.17 12.68
CA THR A 105 -10.99 -8.81 13.23
C THR A 105 -10.52 -7.84 12.17
N PHE A 106 -10.74 -6.53 12.41
CA PHE A 106 -10.20 -5.49 11.53
C PHE A 106 -8.68 -5.56 11.42
N ASP A 107 -7.98 -5.88 12.51
CA ASP A 107 -6.52 -6.01 12.50
C ASP A 107 -6.05 -7.13 11.58
N ALA A 108 -6.77 -8.26 11.55
CA ALA A 108 -6.49 -9.34 10.60
C ALA A 108 -6.81 -8.94 9.16
N GLN A 109 -7.93 -8.23 8.94
CA GLN A 109 -8.27 -7.68 7.62
C GLN A 109 -7.19 -6.72 7.11
N LEU A 110 -6.66 -5.86 7.98
CA LEU A 110 -5.60 -4.91 7.64
C LEU A 110 -4.30 -5.62 7.27
N CYS A 111 -3.90 -6.67 8.00
CA CYS A 111 -2.73 -7.48 7.65
C CYS A 111 -2.86 -8.13 6.27
N ILE A 112 -4.01 -8.72 5.97
CA ILE A 112 -4.25 -9.34 4.65
C ILE A 112 -4.29 -8.26 3.57
N ALA A 113 -4.96 -7.13 3.80
CA ALA A 113 -5.02 -6.04 2.83
C ALA A 113 -3.63 -5.43 2.55
N GLY A 114 -2.79 -5.32 3.57
CA GLY A 114 -1.38 -4.91 3.43
C GLY A 114 -0.58 -5.92 2.61
N LEU A 115 -0.66 -7.22 2.92
CA LEU A 115 -0.01 -8.27 2.13
C LEU A 115 -0.48 -8.27 0.66
N LEU A 116 -1.78 -8.07 0.42
CA LEU A 116 -2.33 -7.97 -0.94
C LEU A 116 -1.89 -6.70 -1.68
N ALA A 117 -1.34 -5.69 -0.98
CA ALA A 117 -0.73 -4.53 -1.60
C ALA A 117 0.78 -4.72 -1.87
N TYR A 118 1.40 -5.78 -1.34
CA TYR A 118 2.85 -6.00 -1.44
C TYR A 118 3.34 -6.12 -2.88
N TRP A 119 2.55 -6.69 -3.79
CA TRP A 119 2.96 -6.81 -5.20
C TRP A 119 3.21 -5.45 -5.88
N LEU A 120 2.72 -4.34 -5.32
CA LEU A 120 3.01 -2.99 -5.82
C LEU A 120 4.38 -2.48 -5.40
N ASP A 121 5.04 -3.09 -4.41
CA ASP A 121 6.30 -2.58 -3.86
C ASP A 121 7.37 -2.35 -4.94
N PRO A 122 7.66 -3.32 -5.84
CA PRO A 122 8.72 -3.12 -6.82
C PRO A 122 8.41 -2.06 -7.88
N PHE A 123 7.18 -1.51 -7.89
CA PHE A 123 6.75 -0.48 -8.83
C PHE A 123 7.29 0.91 -8.49
N TYR A 124 8.04 1.07 -7.40
CA TYR A 124 8.97 2.19 -7.29
C TYR A 124 9.89 2.29 -8.51
N ASN A 125 10.24 1.15 -9.09
CA ASN A 125 11.09 1.05 -10.27
C ASN A 125 10.30 1.00 -11.59
N PHE A 126 9.01 1.37 -11.61
CA PHE A 126 8.14 1.23 -12.78
C PHE A 126 8.65 1.96 -14.02
N PHE A 127 9.11 3.21 -13.84
CA PHE A 127 9.59 4.06 -14.93
C PHE A 127 11.09 3.88 -15.19
N VAL A 128 11.89 3.92 -14.12
CA VAL A 128 13.36 3.89 -14.14
C VAL A 128 13.87 3.19 -12.88
N PRO A 129 15.09 2.62 -12.86
CA PRO A 129 15.74 2.14 -11.65
C PRO A 129 15.88 3.30 -10.67
N MET A 130 15.24 3.20 -9.53
CA MET A 130 15.22 4.26 -8.54
C MET A 130 15.46 3.69 -7.15
N ASN A 131 14.65 2.74 -6.71
CA ASN A 131 14.78 2.09 -5.42
C ASN A 131 15.65 0.84 -5.54
N LEU A 132 16.70 0.78 -4.72
CA LEU A 132 17.76 -0.22 -4.78
C LEU A 132 17.82 -0.99 -3.46
N TYR A 133 17.45 -2.25 -3.49
CA TYR A 133 17.58 -3.15 -2.34
C TYR A 133 18.91 -3.88 -2.32
N SER A 134 19.40 -4.20 -1.12
CA SER A 134 20.59 -5.02 -0.95
C SER A 134 20.34 -6.48 -1.31
N SER A 135 21.20 -7.08 -2.15
CA SER A 135 21.21 -8.53 -2.41
C SER A 135 21.71 -9.36 -1.22
N ASN A 136 22.18 -8.72 -0.14
CA ASN A 136 22.49 -9.39 1.12
C ASN A 136 21.25 -9.95 1.82
N PHE A 137 20.06 -9.42 1.54
CA PHE A 137 18.81 -10.00 2.03
C PHE A 137 18.47 -11.32 1.33
N VAL A 138 17.65 -12.15 1.98
CA VAL A 138 16.87 -13.22 1.40
C VAL A 138 15.89 -12.57 0.44
N ASN A 139 16.17 -12.74 -0.85
CA ASN A 139 15.52 -12.02 -1.91
C ASN A 139 15.17 -12.93 -3.08
N VAL A 140 14.35 -12.41 -3.96
CA VAL A 140 14.07 -12.98 -5.27
C VAL A 140 14.12 -11.87 -6.32
N GLY A 141 14.45 -12.19 -7.58
CA GLY A 141 14.32 -11.23 -8.67
C GLY A 141 12.90 -10.68 -8.75
N SER A 142 12.77 -9.36 -8.84
CA SER A 142 11.50 -8.65 -8.80
C SER A 142 10.53 -9.04 -9.93
N TRP A 143 9.24 -9.12 -9.58
CA TRP A 143 8.16 -9.40 -10.54
C TRP A 143 7.77 -8.19 -11.40
N CYS A 144 8.30 -7.00 -11.13
CA CYS A 144 7.96 -5.77 -11.86
C CYS A 144 8.11 -5.92 -13.38
N SER A 145 9.16 -6.59 -13.86
CA SER A 145 9.39 -6.76 -15.31
C SER A 145 8.30 -7.58 -16.04
N HIS A 146 7.50 -8.34 -15.31
CA HIS A 146 6.39 -9.16 -15.84
C HIS A 146 5.05 -8.43 -15.84
N ALA A 147 4.98 -7.25 -15.21
CA ALA A 147 3.76 -6.48 -15.18
C ALA A 147 3.52 -5.78 -16.52
N PRO A 148 2.27 -5.82 -17.04
CA PRO A 148 1.86 -4.97 -18.15
C PRO A 148 2.23 -3.50 -17.91
N PHE A 149 2.62 -2.81 -18.98
CA PHE A 149 2.91 -1.37 -19.03
C PHE A 149 4.18 -0.88 -18.31
N VAL A 150 4.95 -1.75 -17.66
CA VAL A 150 6.24 -1.36 -17.07
C VAL A 150 7.22 -0.90 -18.15
N LEU A 151 7.79 0.30 -17.94
CA LEU A 151 8.72 0.91 -18.87
C LEU A 151 10.17 0.52 -18.58
N ASN A 152 10.52 0.37 -17.30
CA ASN A 152 11.86 0.01 -16.88
C ASN A 152 12.21 -1.44 -17.30
N LYS A 153 13.19 -1.55 -18.20
CA LYS A 153 13.67 -2.82 -18.76
C LYS A 153 14.43 -3.68 -17.75
N ALA A 154 15.08 -3.04 -16.77
CA ALA A 154 15.91 -3.71 -15.76
C ALA A 154 15.15 -4.05 -14.48
N CYS A 155 13.82 -3.80 -14.44
CA CYS A 155 13.04 -3.93 -13.21
C CYS A 155 13.12 -5.33 -12.58
N GLY A 156 13.32 -6.38 -13.38
CA GLY A 156 13.43 -7.77 -12.90
C GLY A 156 14.78 -8.12 -12.26
N GLY A 157 15.83 -7.34 -12.51
CA GLY A 157 17.15 -7.51 -11.89
C GLY A 157 17.22 -7.01 -10.45
N SER A 158 16.18 -6.33 -9.97
CA SER A 158 16.13 -5.85 -8.59
C SER A 158 15.89 -6.99 -7.60
N PRO A 159 16.74 -7.17 -6.58
CA PRO A 159 16.44 -8.10 -5.50
C PRO A 159 15.25 -7.58 -4.71
N GLU A 160 14.23 -8.39 -4.54
CA GLU A 160 13.06 -8.08 -3.73
C GLU A 160 13.17 -8.76 -2.36
N PRO A 161 13.40 -8.04 -1.24
CA PRO A 161 13.65 -8.63 0.08
C PRO A 161 12.38 -9.18 0.73
N ILE A 162 12.02 -10.41 0.39
CA ILE A 162 10.73 -11.03 0.78
C ILE A 162 10.51 -11.05 2.29
N LEU A 163 11.55 -11.37 3.08
CA LEU A 163 11.39 -11.48 4.53
C LEU A 163 11.19 -10.10 5.17
N VAL A 164 11.99 -9.10 4.78
CA VAL A 164 11.93 -7.78 5.39
C VAL A 164 10.77 -6.98 4.84
N ILE A 165 10.70 -6.75 3.53
CA ILE A 165 9.65 -5.93 2.92
C ILE A 165 8.30 -6.64 3.02
N GLY A 166 8.24 -7.95 2.72
CA GLY A 166 7.01 -8.72 2.89
C GLY A 166 6.46 -8.70 4.33
N SER A 167 7.32 -8.68 5.35
CA SER A 167 6.88 -8.51 6.75
C SER A 167 6.31 -7.12 7.03
N ILE A 168 6.88 -6.07 6.43
CA ILE A 168 6.40 -4.69 6.59
C ILE A 168 4.99 -4.56 6.01
N TYR A 169 4.74 -5.14 4.83
CA TYR A 169 3.40 -5.15 4.23
C TYR A 169 2.42 -6.05 5.01
N LEU A 170 2.86 -7.19 5.52
CA LEU A 170 1.99 -8.12 6.25
C LEU A 170 1.61 -7.61 7.65
N VAL A 171 2.57 -7.17 8.46
CA VAL A 171 2.35 -6.79 9.86
C VAL A 171 2.82 -5.37 10.20
N GLY A 172 3.79 -4.82 9.47
CA GLY A 172 4.35 -3.49 9.74
C GLY A 172 3.30 -2.38 9.71
N PHE A 173 2.43 -2.37 8.69
CA PHE A 173 1.31 -1.41 8.63
C PHE A 173 0.42 -1.45 9.88
N LEU A 174 0.12 -2.65 10.38
CA LEU A 174 -0.68 -2.79 11.59
C LEU A 174 0.07 -2.28 12.82
N VAL A 175 1.37 -2.56 12.95
CA VAL A 175 2.20 -2.06 14.06
C VAL A 175 2.20 -0.54 14.09
N CYS A 176 2.50 0.10 12.96
CA CYS A 176 2.47 1.56 12.85
C CYS A 176 1.06 2.11 13.10
N ALA A 177 0.01 1.46 12.60
CA ALA A 177 -1.36 1.85 12.88
C ALA A 177 -1.72 1.76 14.36
N MET A 178 -1.25 0.73 15.08
CA MET A 178 -1.46 0.59 16.52
C MET A 178 -0.74 1.69 17.31
N LEU A 179 0.51 2.00 16.95
CA LEU A 179 1.29 3.07 17.58
C LEU A 179 0.68 4.46 17.30
N GLY A 180 0.36 4.76 16.04
CA GLY A 180 -0.32 5.99 15.65
C GLY A 180 -1.69 6.13 16.34
N CYS A 181 -2.46 5.05 16.47
CA CYS A 181 -3.71 5.06 17.25
C CYS A 181 -3.47 5.37 18.73
N ARG A 182 -2.39 4.84 19.34
CA ARG A 182 -2.02 5.15 20.73
C ARG A 182 -1.65 6.61 20.88
N LEU A 183 -0.87 7.16 19.96
CA LEU A 183 -0.53 8.58 19.92
C LEU A 183 -1.78 9.47 19.82
N LEU A 184 -2.66 9.19 18.88
CA LEU A 184 -3.91 9.97 18.71
C LEU A 184 -4.77 9.93 19.98
N ARG A 185 -4.85 8.78 20.66
CA ARG A 185 -5.53 8.67 21.95
C ARG A 185 -4.81 9.47 23.04
N ALA A 186 -3.48 9.42 23.11
CA ALA A 186 -2.70 10.19 24.08
C ALA A 186 -2.90 11.71 23.89
N VAL A 187 -2.88 12.19 22.64
CA VAL A 187 -3.15 13.60 22.32
C VAL A 187 -4.56 14.00 22.75
N LYS A 188 -5.58 13.18 22.43
CA LYS A 188 -6.97 13.45 22.83
C LYS A 188 -7.15 13.43 24.35
N ASN A 189 -6.50 12.51 25.05
CA ASN A 189 -6.59 12.42 26.51
C ASN A 189 -5.88 13.60 27.20
N ARG A 190 -4.73 14.04 26.67
CA ARG A 190 -3.96 15.16 27.22
C ARG A 190 -4.61 16.52 26.90
N TYR A 191 -5.27 16.61 25.76
CA TYR A 191 -5.95 17.80 25.25
C TYR A 191 -7.38 17.47 24.78
N PRO A 192 -8.37 17.36 25.68
CA PRO A 192 -9.73 16.96 25.33
C PRO A 192 -10.43 17.89 24.32
N GLY A 193 -10.07 19.17 24.30
CA GLY A 193 -10.54 20.16 23.33
C GLY A 193 -9.74 20.23 22.02
N ALA A 194 -8.78 19.32 21.81
CA ALA A 194 -8.00 19.30 20.57
C ALA A 194 -8.87 18.94 19.36
N SER A 195 -8.80 19.75 18.31
CA SER A 195 -9.42 19.43 17.03
C SER A 195 -8.74 18.23 16.36
N MET A 196 -9.46 17.59 15.43
CA MET A 196 -8.89 16.51 14.59
C MET A 196 -7.60 16.96 13.88
N ALA A 197 -7.51 18.24 13.49
CA ALA A 197 -6.33 18.81 12.86
C ALA A 197 -5.06 18.67 13.73
N ARG A 198 -5.15 18.92 15.05
CA ARG A 198 -4.02 18.73 15.96
C ARG A 198 -3.60 17.26 16.04
N GLY A 199 -4.56 16.35 16.02
CA GLY A 199 -4.29 14.91 15.94
C GLY A 199 -3.59 14.52 14.64
N LEU A 200 -4.03 15.06 13.50
CA LEU A 200 -3.41 14.82 12.19
C LEU A 200 -1.98 15.37 12.12
N ILE A 201 -1.70 16.54 12.69
CA ILE A 201 -0.33 17.08 12.77
C ILE A 201 0.55 16.15 13.61
N ALA A 202 0.08 15.72 14.78
CA ALA A 202 0.84 14.78 15.61
C ALA A 202 1.10 13.45 14.88
N LEU A 203 0.11 12.94 14.15
CA LEU A 203 0.25 11.74 13.34
C LEU A 203 1.25 11.94 12.19
N ALA A 204 1.25 13.10 11.54
CA ALA A 204 2.21 13.42 10.49
C ALA A 204 3.64 13.48 11.02
N VAL A 205 3.86 14.13 12.17
CA VAL A 205 5.17 14.15 12.84
C VAL A 205 5.63 12.73 13.20
N PHE A 206 4.73 11.91 13.76
CA PHE A 206 5.03 10.51 14.04
C PHE A 206 5.41 9.72 12.77
N ALA A 207 4.67 9.91 11.68
CA ALA A 207 4.94 9.24 10.42
C ALA A 207 6.34 9.60 9.90
N ILE A 208 6.70 10.88 9.89
CA ILE A 208 8.01 11.37 9.45
C ILE A 208 9.13 10.80 10.32
N VAL A 209 8.96 10.80 11.64
CA VAL A 209 9.96 10.24 12.56
C VAL A 209 10.11 8.72 12.37
N ALA A 210 9.00 8.00 12.21
CA ALA A 210 9.03 6.57 11.95
C ALA A 210 9.76 6.25 10.64
N ASP A 211 9.53 7.03 9.60
CA ASP A 211 10.19 6.89 8.31
C ASP A 211 11.69 7.16 8.38
N LEU A 212 12.10 8.24 9.07
CA LEU A 212 13.52 8.53 9.31
C LEU A 212 14.22 7.38 10.05
N LEU A 213 13.54 6.74 10.99
CA LEU A 213 14.08 5.60 11.73
C LEU A 213 14.12 4.32 10.90
N ILE A 214 13.18 4.11 9.98
CA ILE A 214 13.11 2.91 9.14
C ILE A 214 13.95 3.10 7.89
N ASP A 215 13.55 4.02 7.02
CA ASP A 215 14.18 4.26 5.72
C ASP A 215 15.53 4.96 5.88
N GLY A 216 15.56 6.03 6.70
CA GLY A 216 16.77 6.81 6.93
C GLY A 216 17.91 5.96 7.51
N VAL A 217 17.67 5.24 8.60
CA VAL A 217 18.68 4.35 9.20
C VAL A 217 19.08 3.22 8.24
N SER A 218 18.12 2.60 7.56
CA SER A 218 18.42 1.50 6.63
C SER A 218 19.26 1.95 5.43
N SER A 219 19.04 3.16 4.93
CA SER A 219 19.90 3.79 3.94
C SER A 219 21.31 4.05 4.48
N GLN A 220 21.43 4.55 5.71
CA GLN A 220 22.74 4.73 6.36
C GLN A 220 23.49 3.40 6.57
N LEU A 221 22.77 2.28 6.69
CA LEU A 221 23.36 0.95 6.86
C LEU A 221 23.61 0.22 5.52
N ASN A 222 23.38 0.89 4.38
CA ASN A 222 23.43 0.28 3.05
C ASN A 222 22.57 -0.98 2.95
N LEU A 223 21.34 -0.91 3.47
CA LEU A 223 20.36 -1.99 3.31
C LEU A 223 19.47 -1.76 2.10
N TRP A 224 19.10 -0.51 1.85
CA TRP A 224 18.49 -0.06 0.61
C TRP A 224 18.74 1.42 0.40
N ASN A 225 18.71 1.87 -0.85
CA ASN A 225 19.00 3.24 -1.22
C ASN A 225 18.19 3.65 -2.43
N GLN A 226 18.26 4.93 -2.78
CA GLN A 226 17.48 5.49 -3.87
C GLN A 226 18.23 6.60 -4.61
N PHE A 227 18.02 6.68 -5.93
CA PHE A 227 18.48 7.82 -6.73
C PHE A 227 17.55 9.02 -6.55
N ILE A 228 18.12 10.20 -6.30
CA ILE A 228 17.36 11.38 -5.86
C ILE A 228 17.84 12.63 -6.63
N PRO A 229 16.94 13.58 -6.98
CA PRO A 229 17.35 14.90 -7.47
C PRO A 229 18.07 15.68 -6.36
N ALA A 230 19.22 16.30 -6.68
CA ALA A 230 20.00 17.12 -5.77
C ALA A 230 19.18 18.21 -5.08
N GLY A 231 18.24 18.85 -5.80
CA GLY A 231 17.36 19.88 -5.26
C GLY A 231 16.31 19.37 -4.26
N LEU A 232 16.09 18.05 -4.20
CA LEU A 232 15.22 17.41 -3.22
C LEU A 232 16.02 16.66 -2.16
N ASN A 233 17.35 16.74 -2.15
CA ASN A 233 18.17 16.10 -1.12
C ASN A 233 18.26 16.99 0.12
N ILE A 234 17.76 16.51 1.26
CA ILE A 234 17.84 17.21 2.55
C ILE A 234 18.95 16.68 3.48
N ALA A 235 19.73 15.71 3.00
CA ALA A 235 20.89 15.17 3.71
C ALA A 235 22.20 15.58 3.01
N ASN A 236 23.15 14.65 2.84
CA ASN A 236 24.43 14.92 2.17
C ASN A 236 24.50 14.24 0.79
N ALA A 237 25.47 14.64 -0.03
CA ALA A 237 25.61 14.13 -1.40
C ALA A 237 25.92 12.62 -1.46
N VAL A 238 26.64 12.09 -0.47
CA VAL A 238 27.04 10.67 -0.38
C VAL A 238 25.88 9.78 0.03
N ARG A 239 24.92 10.32 0.80
CA ARG A 239 23.77 9.60 1.37
C ARG A 239 22.54 10.49 1.28
N PRO A 240 21.96 10.58 0.07
CA PRO A 240 20.87 11.48 -0.18
C PRO A 240 19.58 11.01 0.53
N PHE A 241 18.79 11.97 1.01
CA PHE A 241 17.48 11.73 1.62
C PHE A 241 16.45 12.66 0.96
N PRO A 242 15.39 12.16 0.30
CA PRO A 242 14.43 12.99 -0.44
C PRO A 242 13.52 13.80 0.50
N ALA A 243 13.32 15.06 0.15
CA ALA A 243 12.32 15.94 0.76
C ALA A 243 10.87 15.46 0.54
N THR A 244 10.65 14.54 -0.41
CA THR A 244 9.34 13.92 -0.68
C THR A 244 9.04 12.74 0.25
N LEU A 245 10.05 12.17 0.92
CA LEU A 245 9.84 11.07 1.86
C LEU A 245 8.89 11.40 3.01
N PRO A 246 8.93 12.59 3.64
CA PRO A 246 7.92 13.00 4.62
C PRO A 246 6.48 12.84 4.13
N LEU A 247 6.19 13.19 2.88
CA LEU A 247 4.85 13.00 2.30
C LEU A 247 4.54 11.52 2.11
N SER A 248 5.51 10.74 1.63
CA SER A 248 5.36 9.29 1.46
C SER A 248 5.08 8.60 2.81
N ALA A 249 5.76 9.03 3.87
CA ALA A 249 5.62 8.56 5.23
C ALA A 249 4.23 8.84 5.79
N ILE A 250 3.73 10.08 5.61
CA ILE A 250 2.39 10.48 6.03
C ILE A 250 1.34 9.58 5.38
N LEU A 251 1.50 9.24 4.09
CA LEU A 251 0.61 8.31 3.42
C LEU A 251 0.80 6.88 3.97
N PHE A 252 2.02 6.35 4.02
CA PHE A 252 2.33 4.98 4.45
C PHE A 252 1.91 4.65 5.87
N PHE A 253 2.12 5.56 6.81
CA PHE A 253 1.84 5.33 8.23
C PHE A 253 0.53 5.99 8.68
N GLY A 254 0.17 7.12 8.08
CA GLY A 254 -1.04 7.85 8.43
C GLY A 254 -2.31 7.18 7.92
N ALA A 255 -2.33 6.71 6.67
CA ALA A 255 -3.52 6.10 6.08
C ALA A 255 -3.98 4.83 6.82
N PRO A 256 -3.12 3.84 7.10
CA PRO A 256 -3.50 2.68 7.92
C PRO A 256 -3.92 3.06 9.34
N THR A 257 -3.25 4.06 9.93
CA THR A 257 -3.63 4.59 11.25
C THR A 257 -5.05 5.14 11.25
N LEU A 258 -5.39 5.98 10.28
CA LEU A 258 -6.73 6.58 10.18
C LEU A 258 -7.80 5.54 9.87
N ALA A 259 -7.52 4.59 8.97
CA ALA A 259 -8.38 3.45 8.69
C ALA A 259 -8.69 2.64 9.96
N ARG A 260 -7.70 2.49 10.86
CA ARG A 260 -7.84 1.80 12.14
C ARG A 260 -8.46 2.65 13.25
N TYR A 261 -8.18 3.96 13.28
CA TYR A 261 -8.59 4.86 14.36
C TYR A 261 -10.05 5.32 14.21
N LEU A 262 -10.47 5.65 12.99
CA LEU A 262 -11.78 6.25 12.74
C LEU A 262 -12.89 5.20 12.89
N ARG A 263 -13.76 5.42 13.86
CA ARG A 263 -14.96 4.61 14.16
C ARG A 263 -16.17 5.52 14.29
N ASP A 264 -17.35 5.04 13.88
CA ASP A 264 -18.59 5.77 14.13
C ASP A 264 -19.11 5.49 15.55
N ASP A 265 -20.22 6.12 15.92
CA ASP A 265 -20.84 5.94 17.25
C ASP A 265 -21.29 4.50 17.51
N ARG A 266 -21.43 3.68 16.46
CA ARG A 266 -21.74 2.25 16.53
C ARG A 266 -20.49 1.37 16.45
N GLY A 267 -19.29 1.95 16.53
CA GLY A 267 -18.02 1.24 16.46
C GLY A 267 -17.65 0.71 15.07
N ARG A 268 -18.32 1.13 14.00
CA ARG A 268 -18.08 0.69 12.62
C ARG A 268 -16.95 1.47 11.96
N THR A 269 -16.17 0.78 11.15
CA THR A 269 -15.10 1.38 10.36
C THR A 269 -15.67 2.24 9.23
N ILE A 270 -14.83 3.10 8.65
CA ILE A 270 -15.23 3.88 7.46
C ILE A 270 -15.74 2.97 6.33
N PHE A 271 -15.15 1.79 6.15
CA PHE A 271 -15.50 0.82 5.11
C PHE A 271 -16.85 0.11 5.33
N GLU A 272 -17.46 0.24 6.51
CA GLU A 272 -18.74 -0.41 6.86
C GLU A 272 -19.91 0.58 6.91
N ARG A 273 -19.62 1.88 7.09
CA ARG A 273 -20.64 2.93 7.29
C ARG A 273 -21.57 3.02 6.08
N GLY A 274 -22.88 3.02 6.34
CA GLY A 274 -23.94 3.23 5.34
C GLY A 274 -24.12 2.07 4.34
N LEU A 275 -23.61 0.89 4.67
CA LEU A 275 -23.88 -0.36 3.96
C LEU A 275 -25.02 -1.16 4.63
N ASP A 276 -25.87 -0.49 5.42
CA ASP A 276 -26.91 -1.14 6.23
C ASP A 276 -28.01 -1.82 5.39
N HIS A 277 -28.23 -1.33 4.18
CA HIS A 277 -29.16 -1.88 3.20
C HIS A 277 -28.67 -3.21 2.58
N LEU A 278 -27.37 -3.54 2.69
CA LEU A 278 -26.80 -4.77 2.15
C LEU A 278 -26.96 -5.93 3.13
N ARG A 279 -27.14 -7.13 2.57
CA ARG A 279 -27.11 -8.40 3.32
C ARG A 279 -25.79 -8.52 4.09
N PRO A 280 -25.78 -9.15 5.28
CA PRO A 280 -24.58 -9.20 6.14
C PRO A 280 -23.33 -9.76 5.45
N ARG A 281 -23.47 -10.80 4.61
CA ARG A 281 -22.35 -11.37 3.86
C ARG A 281 -21.77 -10.39 2.82
N SER A 282 -22.65 -9.79 2.01
CA SER A 282 -22.26 -8.81 1.00
C SER A 282 -21.62 -7.57 1.61
N ARG A 283 -22.13 -7.11 2.76
CA ARG A 283 -21.53 -6.02 3.53
C ARG A 283 -20.11 -6.34 3.94
N LYS A 284 -19.87 -7.51 4.57
CA LYS A 284 -18.53 -7.92 5.00
C LYS A 284 -17.55 -8.02 3.82
N ALA A 285 -17.98 -8.62 2.72
CA ALA A 285 -17.16 -8.76 1.51
C ALA A 285 -16.82 -7.39 0.92
N LEU A 286 -17.81 -6.51 0.75
CA LEU A 286 -17.61 -5.16 0.21
C LEU A 286 -16.71 -4.31 1.12
N SER A 287 -16.92 -4.34 2.44
CA SER A 287 -16.07 -3.62 3.38
C SER A 287 -14.63 -4.12 3.36
N PHE A 288 -14.41 -5.42 3.25
CA PHE A 288 -13.07 -6.00 3.14
C PHE A 288 -12.41 -5.63 1.81
N LEU A 289 -13.09 -5.80 0.68
CA LEU A 289 -12.58 -5.39 -0.63
C LEU A 289 -12.30 -3.89 -0.69
N SER A 290 -13.14 -3.08 -0.05
CA SER A 290 -12.90 -1.64 0.07
C SER A 290 -11.64 -1.31 0.87
N LEU A 291 -11.31 -2.08 1.92
CA LEU A 291 -10.05 -1.94 2.64
C LEU A 291 -8.86 -2.39 1.79
N VAL A 292 -8.98 -3.49 1.05
CA VAL A 292 -7.95 -3.95 0.10
C VAL A 292 -7.68 -2.87 -0.94
N GLY A 293 -8.72 -2.34 -1.58
CA GLY A 293 -8.60 -1.27 -2.57
C GLY A 293 -8.04 0.02 -1.99
N TYR A 294 -8.39 0.34 -0.74
CA TYR A 294 -7.79 1.47 -0.02
C TYR A 294 -6.29 1.31 0.18
N MET A 295 -5.84 0.15 0.67
CA MET A 295 -4.41 -0.11 0.89
C MET A 295 -3.62 -0.11 -0.44
N GLN A 296 -4.17 -0.74 -1.48
CA GLN A 296 -3.53 -0.76 -2.80
C GLN A 296 -3.48 0.63 -3.43
N LEU A 297 -4.57 1.38 -3.38
CA LEU A 297 -4.62 2.75 -3.86
C LEU A 297 -3.64 3.64 -3.10
N MET A 298 -3.54 3.48 -1.77
CA MET A 298 -2.60 4.23 -0.96
C MET A 298 -1.16 3.98 -1.40
N VAL A 299 -0.75 2.72 -1.58
CA VAL A 299 0.59 2.38 -2.07
C VAL A 299 0.83 2.94 -3.47
N ALA A 300 -0.11 2.74 -4.39
CA ALA A 300 -0.01 3.25 -5.77
C ALA A 300 0.09 4.78 -5.82
N VAL A 301 -0.73 5.49 -5.04
CA VAL A 301 -0.69 6.96 -4.94
C VAL A 301 0.63 7.44 -4.36
N THR A 302 1.16 6.77 -3.33
CA THR A 302 2.51 7.09 -2.83
C THR A 302 3.55 6.93 -3.93
N ILE A 303 3.58 5.78 -4.61
CA ILE A 303 4.53 5.53 -5.70
C ILE A 303 4.44 6.64 -6.76
N LEU A 304 3.23 6.94 -7.22
CA LEU A 304 3.01 7.90 -8.31
C LEU A 304 3.30 9.35 -7.93
N LEU A 305 2.94 9.78 -6.72
CA LEU A 305 3.05 11.19 -6.32
C LEU A 305 4.40 11.53 -5.70
N THR A 306 4.99 10.62 -4.93
CA THR A 306 6.18 10.96 -4.12
C THR A 306 7.47 10.42 -4.69
N ILE A 307 7.40 9.30 -5.43
CA ILE A 307 8.58 8.53 -5.79
C ILE A 307 8.81 8.56 -7.31
N ALA A 308 7.81 8.34 -8.16
CA ALA A 308 7.96 8.40 -9.61
C ALA A 308 8.60 9.72 -10.13
N PRO A 309 8.22 10.92 -9.63
CA PRO A 309 8.87 12.16 -10.05
C PRO A 309 10.35 12.22 -9.63
N VAL A 310 10.69 11.73 -8.44
CA VAL A 310 12.06 11.75 -7.89
C VAL A 310 13.01 11.00 -8.83
N GLY A 311 12.63 9.79 -9.26
CA GLY A 311 13.48 8.97 -10.12
C GLY A 311 13.68 9.54 -11.52
N LEU A 312 12.64 10.15 -12.09
CA LEU A 312 12.70 10.75 -13.44
C LEU A 312 13.59 12.00 -13.50
N TYR A 313 13.70 12.74 -12.40
CA TYR A 313 14.51 13.95 -12.30
C TYR A 313 15.81 13.75 -11.51
N ALA A 314 16.19 12.51 -11.21
CA ALA A 314 17.41 12.22 -10.48
C ALA A 314 18.62 12.78 -11.23
N ASN A 315 19.46 13.55 -10.52
CA ASN A 315 20.70 14.14 -11.03
C ASN A 315 21.84 14.10 -9.98
N ASN A 316 21.60 13.42 -8.86
CA ASN A 316 22.61 13.07 -7.88
C ASN A 316 22.67 11.54 -7.77
N SER A 317 23.68 10.94 -8.39
CA SER A 317 23.86 9.49 -8.43
C SER A 317 25.15 9.16 -7.70
N PRO A 318 25.09 8.94 -6.37
CA PRO A 318 26.26 8.48 -5.65
C PRO A 318 26.60 7.05 -6.08
N THR A 319 27.88 6.70 -6.04
CA THR A 319 28.34 5.34 -6.30
C THR A 319 27.96 4.44 -5.12
N TYR A 320 26.93 3.62 -5.32
CA TYR A 320 26.53 2.64 -4.33
C TYR A 320 27.39 1.37 -4.37
N PRO A 321 27.52 0.64 -3.25
CA PRO A 321 28.14 -0.68 -3.23
C PRO A 321 27.48 -1.65 -4.23
N ALA A 322 28.24 -2.61 -4.76
CA ALA A 322 27.76 -3.56 -5.74
C ALA A 322 26.50 -4.33 -5.28
N HIS A 323 26.43 -4.69 -4.00
CA HIS A 323 25.29 -5.40 -3.42
C HIS A 323 24.00 -4.55 -3.37
N ILE A 324 24.09 -3.22 -3.49
CA ILE A 324 22.94 -2.30 -3.60
C ILE A 324 22.58 -2.09 -5.07
N LEU A 325 23.57 -1.82 -5.92
CA LEU A 325 23.34 -1.51 -7.33
C LEU A 325 22.86 -2.74 -8.13
N ASN A 326 23.36 -3.92 -7.80
CA ASN A 326 22.99 -5.21 -8.39
C ASN A 326 23.06 -5.25 -9.93
N GLY A 327 23.97 -4.47 -10.52
CA GLY A 327 24.11 -4.37 -11.98
C GLY A 327 22.85 -3.84 -12.69
N GLN A 328 21.95 -3.15 -11.99
CA GLN A 328 20.71 -2.65 -12.58
C GLN A 328 20.93 -1.56 -13.63
N CYS A 329 21.99 -0.76 -13.47
CA CYS A 329 22.35 0.33 -14.37
C CYS A 329 23.85 0.66 -14.23
N ASP A 330 24.39 1.45 -15.17
CA ASP A 330 25.80 1.80 -15.24
C ASP A 330 26.11 3.03 -14.39
N ILE A 331 27.05 2.88 -13.46
CA ILE A 331 27.55 3.97 -12.62
C ILE A 331 28.94 3.64 -12.08
N GLY A 332 29.85 4.60 -12.18
CA GLY A 332 31.24 4.43 -11.75
C GLY A 332 31.89 3.20 -12.41
N PRO A 333 32.41 2.23 -11.64
CA PRO A 333 33.10 1.06 -12.19
C PRO A 333 32.16 0.02 -12.83
N VAL A 334 30.85 0.14 -12.64
CA VAL A 334 29.86 -0.78 -13.25
C VAL A 334 29.43 -0.23 -14.60
N GLN A 335 29.67 -0.99 -15.66
CA GLN A 335 29.41 -0.62 -17.05
C GLN A 335 28.82 -1.81 -17.82
N GLY A 336 28.03 -1.55 -18.87
CA GLY A 336 27.52 -2.58 -19.77
C GLY A 336 26.28 -3.32 -19.26
N SER A 337 25.55 -2.75 -18.31
CA SER A 337 24.24 -3.24 -17.89
C SER A 337 23.23 -3.18 -19.04
N ALA A 338 22.21 -4.03 -18.98
CA ALA A 338 21.13 -4.03 -19.97
C ALA A 338 20.29 -2.73 -19.98
N TYR A 339 20.36 -1.95 -18.90
CA TYR A 339 19.69 -0.65 -18.80
C TYR A 339 20.49 0.48 -19.45
N GLY A 340 21.82 0.43 -19.34
CA GLY A 340 22.71 1.54 -19.64
C GLY A 340 22.88 2.49 -18.45
N PRO A 341 23.20 3.77 -18.67
CA PRO A 341 23.49 4.75 -17.60
C PRO A 341 22.39 4.83 -16.53
N CYS A 342 22.77 4.86 -15.25
CA CYS A 342 21.83 5.06 -14.14
C CYS A 342 21.15 6.44 -14.21
N PRO A 343 19.92 6.58 -13.69
CA PRO A 343 19.31 7.91 -13.54
C PRO A 343 20.23 8.88 -12.83
N GLY A 344 20.42 10.06 -13.42
CA GLY A 344 21.31 11.12 -12.95
C GLY A 344 22.78 11.03 -13.35
N THR A 345 23.17 10.03 -14.14
CA THR A 345 24.52 9.94 -14.74
C THR A 345 24.57 10.53 -16.16
N PRO A 346 25.74 10.98 -16.66
CA PRO A 346 25.87 11.48 -18.03
C PRO A 346 25.42 10.44 -19.07
N GLY A 347 24.64 10.88 -20.05
CA GLY A 347 24.09 10.00 -21.09
C GLY A 347 22.83 9.23 -20.67
N PHE A 348 22.34 9.42 -19.43
CA PHE A 348 21.04 8.90 -19.03
C PHE A 348 19.93 9.42 -19.93
N THR A 349 19.21 8.50 -20.55
CA THR A 349 17.94 8.75 -21.23
C THR A 349 16.97 7.72 -20.71
N ALA A 350 15.76 8.13 -20.28
CA ALA A 350 14.75 7.19 -19.81
C ALA A 350 14.46 6.19 -20.97
N PRO A 351 14.90 4.94 -20.86
CA PRO A 351 14.96 4.08 -22.03
C PRO A 351 13.57 3.49 -22.19
N LEU A 352 12.75 4.05 -23.08
CA LEU A 352 11.47 3.44 -23.43
C LEU A 352 11.72 2.00 -23.91
N ARG A 353 10.95 1.04 -23.36
CA ARG A 353 10.93 -0.35 -23.84
C ARG A 353 10.64 -0.30 -25.34
N ARG A 354 11.59 -0.73 -26.17
CA ARG A 354 11.34 -0.87 -27.62
C ARG A 354 10.28 -1.94 -27.75
N LEU A 355 9.04 -1.54 -28.05
CA LEU A 355 8.02 -2.48 -28.49
C LEU A 355 8.52 -3.07 -29.82
N PRO A 356 8.40 -4.38 -30.06
CA PRO A 356 8.61 -4.89 -31.40
C PRO A 356 7.70 -4.09 -32.35
N HIS A 357 8.29 -3.51 -33.40
CA HIS A 357 7.50 -2.89 -34.46
C HIS A 357 6.58 -3.98 -35.06
N PRO A 358 5.33 -3.63 -35.41
CA PRO A 358 4.36 -4.59 -35.94
C PRO A 358 4.83 -5.27 -37.22
#